data_AF-A0A349TNY0-F1
#
_entry.id   AF-A0A349TNY0-F1
#
_cell.length_a   1.000
_cell.length_b   1.000
_cell.length_c   1.000
_cell.angle_alpha   90.00
_cell.angle_beta   90.00
_cell.angle_gamma   90.00
#
_symmetry.space_group_name_H-M   'P 1'
#
loop_
_entity.id
_entity.type
_entity.pdbx_description
1 polymer ?
#
loop_
_entity_poly.entity_id
_entity_poly.type
_entity_poly.pdbx_seq_one_letter_code
_entity_poly.pdbx_strand_id
1 'polypeptide(L)'
;TTELDGTTVRTVVETGTRPVVGGLIRRGNRWILSARGEELDDSKTYRVLVNSFMYAGGDGYNIIPETDPDGFDTGINYRQPFQDWLSAQNTSEQNPLRLN
;
A
#
# COMPACT_ATOMS: atom_id res chain seq x y z
N THR A 1 -6.05 7.08 3.52
CA THR A 1 -5.81 6.85 2.09
C THR A 1 -5.47 8.17 1.44
N THR A 2 -4.70 8.13 0.36
CA THR A 2 -4.25 9.30 -0.38
C THR A 2 -4.44 9.06 -1.88
N GLU A 3 -4.66 10.12 -2.65
CA GLU A 3 -4.80 10.06 -4.10
C GLU A 3 -3.51 10.56 -4.76
N LEU A 4 -2.79 9.67 -5.46
CA LEU A 4 -1.49 9.97 -6.04
C LEU A 4 -1.51 9.67 -7.55
N ASP A 5 -0.89 10.53 -8.36
CA ASP A 5 -0.66 10.18 -9.77
C ASP A 5 0.38 9.05 -9.91
N GLY A 6 0.42 8.42 -11.09
CA GLY A 6 1.32 7.29 -11.33
C GLY A 6 2.80 7.64 -11.19
N THR A 7 3.19 8.89 -11.48
CA THR A 7 4.56 9.36 -11.30
C THR A 7 4.94 9.36 -9.82
N THR A 8 4.07 9.88 -8.97
CA THR A 8 4.25 9.89 -7.52
C THR A 8 4.18 8.48 -6.94
N VAL A 9 3.26 7.62 -7.41
CA VAL A 9 3.23 6.20 -7.01
C VAL A 9 4.56 5.52 -7.32
N ARG A 10 5.11 5.73 -8.52
CA ARG A 10 6.43 5.19 -8.93
C ARG A 10 7.53 5.67 -7.99
N THR A 11 7.55 6.96 -7.69
CA THR A 11 8.51 7.55 -6.77
C THR A 11 8.40 6.94 -5.39
N VAL A 12 7.18 6.83 -4.84
CA VAL A 12 6.91 6.24 -3.52
C VAL A 12 7.42 4.79 -3.46
N VAL A 13 7.12 3.95 -4.45
CA VAL A 13 7.58 2.54 -4.43
C VAL A 13 9.10 2.39 -4.62
N GLU A 14 9.80 3.46 -5.03
CA GLU A 14 11.25 3.49 -5.25
C GLU A 14 12.03 4.23 -4.14
N THR A 15 11.37 5.09 -3.36
CA THR A 15 12.02 6.00 -2.38
C THR A 15 12.45 5.31 -1.08
N GLY A 16 11.86 4.15 -0.74
CA GLY A 16 12.18 3.41 0.48
C GLY A 16 13.33 2.40 0.34
N THR A 17 13.99 2.08 1.45
CA THR A 17 14.92 0.94 1.56
C THR A 17 14.13 -0.38 1.54
N ARG A 18 13.60 -0.75 0.37
CA ARG A 18 12.79 -1.97 0.11
C ARG A 18 11.38 -1.93 0.72
N PRO A 19 10.48 -1.05 0.25
CA PRO A 19 9.09 -1.07 0.70
C PRO A 19 8.41 -2.41 0.37
N VAL A 20 7.55 -2.86 1.28
CA VAL A 20 6.59 -3.94 0.98
C VAL A 20 5.41 -3.31 0.28
N VAL A 21 5.21 -3.67 -0.98
CA VAL A 21 4.17 -3.09 -1.83
C VAL A 21 3.13 -4.16 -2.16
N GLY A 22 1.87 -3.88 -1.83
CA GLY A 22 0.72 -4.63 -2.30
C GLY A 22 0.11 -3.98 -3.55
N GLY A 23 -0.51 -4.76 -4.43
CA GLY A 23 -1.20 -4.24 -5.61
C GLY A 23 -0.29 -3.92 -6.82
N LEU A 24 1.03 -3.87 -6.63
CA LEU A 24 2.01 -3.71 -7.70
C LEU A 24 3.04 -4.84 -7.67
N ILE A 25 3.49 -5.27 -8.84
CA ILE A 25 4.57 -6.24 -9.02
C ILE A 25 5.62 -5.67 -9.98
N ARG A 26 6.90 -5.90 -9.66
CA ARG A 26 8.00 -5.49 -10.54
C ARG A 26 8.25 -6.54 -11.63
N ARG A 27 8.34 -6.09 -12.89
CA ARG A 27 8.65 -6.91 -14.08
C ARG A 27 9.74 -6.19 -14.89
N GLY A 28 10.99 -6.53 -14.61
CA GLY A 28 12.14 -5.78 -15.12
C GLY A 28 12.14 -4.36 -14.55
N ASN A 29 12.12 -3.35 -15.44
CA ASN A 29 12.09 -1.94 -15.07
C ASN A 29 10.66 -1.36 -14.96
N ARG A 30 9.64 -2.21 -15.03
CA ARG A 30 8.24 -1.79 -15.04
C ARG A 30 7.52 -2.20 -13.77
N TRP A 31 6.59 -1.36 -13.33
CA TRP A 31 5.63 -1.64 -12.27
C TRP A 31 4.30 -2.00 -12.91
N ILE A 32 3.78 -3.17 -12.56
CA ILE A 32 2.55 -3.73 -13.12
C ILE A 32 1.50 -3.84 -12.02
N LEU A 33 0.28 -3.37 -12.28
CA LEU A 33 -0.87 -3.53 -11.40
C LEU A 33 -1.24 -5.01 -11.31
N SER A 34 -1.11 -5.60 -10.13
CA SER A 34 -1.28 -7.05 -9.94
C SER A 34 -2.69 -7.54 -10.26
N ALA A 35 -3.71 -6.69 -10.09
CA ALA A 35 -5.11 -7.04 -10.33
C ALA A 35 -5.47 -7.14 -11.82
N ARG A 36 -4.75 -6.45 -12.71
CA ARG A 36 -5.12 -6.32 -14.14
C ARG A 36 -4.01 -6.67 -15.12
N GLY A 37 -2.75 -6.71 -14.68
CA GLY A 37 -1.60 -6.92 -15.55
C GLY A 37 -1.21 -5.69 -16.38
N GLU A 38 -1.86 -4.55 -16.15
CA GLU A 38 -1.56 -3.27 -16.81
C GLU A 38 -0.33 -2.61 -16.18
N GLU A 39 0.47 -1.92 -16.99
CA GLU A 39 1.58 -1.11 -16.49
C GLU A 39 1.05 0.12 -15.73
N LEU A 40 1.79 0.55 -14.71
CA LEU A 40 1.53 1.79 -13.98
C LEU A 40 1.62 2.97 -14.96
N ASP A 41 0.48 3.62 -15.18
CA ASP A 41 0.34 4.79 -16.03
C ASP A 41 0.59 6.05 -15.21
N ASP A 42 1.62 6.81 -15.59
CA ASP A 42 2.09 8.02 -14.91
C ASP A 42 1.04 9.16 -14.90
N SER A 43 0.07 9.13 -15.82
CA SER A 43 -0.97 10.16 -15.96
C SER A 43 -2.26 9.87 -15.18
N LYS A 44 -2.42 8.65 -14.67
CA LYS A 44 -3.61 8.23 -13.93
C LYS A 44 -3.45 8.50 -12.44
N THR A 45 -4.57 8.81 -11.78
CA THR A 45 -4.65 8.90 -10.32
C THR A 45 -5.00 7.55 -9.71
N TYR A 46 -4.34 7.20 -8.62
CA TYR A 46 -4.53 5.98 -7.87
C TYR A 46 -4.79 6.29 -6.40
N ARG A 47 -5.77 5.58 -5.84
CA ARG A 47 -5.96 5.55 -4.39
C ARG A 47 -4.94 4.63 -3.75
N VAL A 48 -4.10 5.18 -2.89
CA VAL A 48 -3.05 4.46 -2.19
C VAL A 48 -3.37 4.38 -0.69
N LEU A 49 -3.14 3.20 -0.12
CA LEU A 49 -3.21 2.97 1.32
C LEU A 49 -1.79 2.95 1.89
N VAL A 50 -1.51 3.86 2.81
CA VAL A 50 -0.29 3.91 3.61
C VAL A 50 -0.66 4.09 5.08
N ASN A 51 0.25 3.76 5.99
CA ASN A 51 0.06 4.08 7.40
C ASN A 51 0.29 5.59 7.66
N SER A 52 -0.19 6.09 8.79
CA SER A 52 -0.13 7.51 9.14
C SER A 52 1.30 8.07 9.27
N PHE A 53 2.27 7.26 9.68
CA PHE A 53 3.66 7.68 9.79
C PHE A 53 4.27 7.98 8.41
N MET A 54 4.06 7.09 7.43
CA MET A 54 4.48 7.34 6.04
C MET A 54 3.72 8.51 5.41
N TYR A 55 2.41 8.62 5.67
CA TYR A 55 1.60 9.75 5.18
C TYR A 55 2.11 11.10 5.71
N ALA A 56 2.63 11.14 6.94
CA ALA A 56 3.23 12.35 7.50
C ALA A 56 4.67 12.64 7.02
N GLY A 57 5.18 11.88 6.05
CA GLY A 57 6.54 12.05 5.50
C GLY A 57 7.64 11.25 6.21
N GLY A 58 7.29 10.41 7.19
CA GLY A 58 8.23 9.51 7.86
C GLY A 58 8.97 8.62 6.86
N ASP A 59 10.17 8.15 7.20
CA ASP A 59 11.04 7.32 6.34
C ASP A 59 11.31 7.87 4.93
N GLY A 60 11.24 9.19 4.75
CA GLY A 60 11.55 9.86 3.48
C GLY A 60 10.36 9.95 2.52
N TYR A 61 9.15 9.64 2.97
CA TYR A 61 7.93 9.71 2.14
C TYR A 61 7.30 11.12 2.08
N ASN A 62 8.10 12.19 2.18
CA ASN A 62 7.63 13.59 2.17
C ASN A 62 6.81 13.96 0.92
N ILE A 63 7.05 13.26 -0.20
CA ILE A 63 6.31 13.46 -1.44
C ILE A 63 4.80 13.16 -1.28
N ILE A 64 4.41 12.30 -0.34
CA ILE A 64 3.00 11.95 -0.11
C ILE A 64 2.20 13.18 0.36
N PRO A 65 2.51 13.80 1.53
CA PRO A 65 1.77 14.96 2.00
C PRO A 65 2.00 16.22 1.15
N GLU A 66 3.09 16.29 0.38
CA GLU A 66 3.31 17.35 -0.61
C GLU A 66 2.37 17.22 -1.82
N THR A 67 2.06 15.99 -2.24
CA THR A 67 1.19 15.71 -3.40
C THR A 67 -0.28 15.78 -3.03
N ASP A 68 -0.66 15.24 -1.88
CA ASP A 68 -2.05 15.17 -1.41
C ASP A 68 -2.11 15.55 0.08
N PRO A 69 -2.18 16.86 0.40
CA PRO A 69 -2.18 17.34 1.78
C PRO A 69 -3.48 17.02 2.53
N ASP A 70 -4.58 16.78 1.80
CA ASP A 70 -5.94 16.58 2.33
C ASP A 70 -6.38 15.10 2.24
N GLY A 71 -5.42 14.18 2.37
CA GLY A 71 -5.67 12.74 2.42
C GLY A 71 -6.62 12.33 3.55
N PHE A 72 -7.30 11.20 3.35
CA PHE A 72 -8.34 10.73 4.26
C PHE A 72 -7.78 9.83 5.37
N ASP A 73 -7.80 10.27 6.62
CA ASP A 73 -7.52 9.40 7.76
C ASP A 73 -8.69 8.42 7.97
N THR A 74 -8.40 7.12 7.91
CA THR A 74 -9.43 6.09 8.10
C THR A 74 -9.79 5.90 9.57
N GLY A 75 -8.97 6.40 10.51
CA GLY A 75 -9.11 6.16 11.95
C GLY A 75 -8.91 4.69 12.37
N ILE A 76 -8.54 3.82 11.42
CA ILE A 76 -8.36 2.39 11.65
C ILE A 76 -6.96 2.14 12.19
N ASN A 77 -6.87 1.47 13.34
CA ASN A 77 -5.58 1.00 13.85
C ASN A 77 -4.94 0.02 12.87
N TYR A 78 -3.65 0.19 12.55
CA TYR A 78 -2.95 -0.62 11.55
C TYR A 78 -2.97 -2.13 11.84
N ARG A 79 -3.15 -2.55 13.10
CA ARG A 79 -3.26 -3.96 13.48
C ARG A 79 -4.64 -4.55 13.22
N GLN A 80 -5.68 -3.72 13.24
CA GLN A 80 -7.07 -4.15 13.21
C GLN A 80 -7.39 -4.98 11.96
N PRO A 81 -7.02 -4.58 10.71
CA PRO A 81 -7.32 -5.39 9.53
C PRO A 81 -6.71 -6.79 9.58
N PHE A 82 -5.51 -6.92 10.13
CA PHE A 82 -4.86 -8.23 10.29
C PHE A 82 -5.55 -9.07 11.37
N GLN A 83 -5.95 -8.45 12.49
CA GLN A 83 -6.68 -9.13 13.56
C GLN A 83 -8.06 -9.61 13.09
N ASP A 84 -8.77 -8.79 12.32
CA ASP A 84 -10.06 -9.12 11.74
C ASP A 84 -9.91 -10.28 10.75
N TRP A 85 -8.91 -10.19 9.87
CA TRP A 85 -8.60 -11.27 8.93
C TRP A 85 -8.26 -12.57 9.66
N LEU A 86 -7.42 -12.52 10.69
CA LEU A 86 -7.02 -13.70 11.46
C LEU A 86 -8.22 -14.32 12.18
N SER A 87 -9.06 -13.49 12.81
CA SER A 87 -10.28 -13.94 13.49
C SER A 87 -11.25 -14.60 12.51
N ALA A 88 -11.38 -14.06 11.29
CA ALA A 88 -12.23 -14.62 10.24
C ALA A 88 -11.78 -16.00 9.75
N GLN A 89 -10.53 -16.42 10.01
CA GLN A 89 -10.06 -17.76 9.65
C GLN A 89 -10.65 -18.87 10.53
N ASN A 90 -11.28 -18.53 11.67
CA ASN A 90 -11.90 -19.48 12.59
C ASN A 90 -10.99 -20.67 12.95
N THR A 91 -9.71 -20.38 13.22
CA THR A 91 -8.70 -21.39 13.54
C THR A 91 -8.81 -21.88 14.98
N SER A 92 -8.41 -23.14 15.21
CA SER A 92 -8.31 -23.74 16.54
C SER A 92 -7.06 -24.64 16.62
N GLU A 93 -6.80 -25.25 17.77
CA GLU A 93 -5.72 -26.25 17.89
C GLU A 93 -5.92 -27.44 16.94
N GLN A 94 -7.17 -27.88 16.75
CA GLN A 94 -7.51 -28.97 15.83
C GLN A 94 -7.61 -28.51 14.36
N ASN A 95 -7.75 -27.20 14.13
CA ASN A 95 -7.80 -26.57 12.82
C ASN A 95 -6.83 -25.39 12.74
N PRO A 96 -5.50 -25.64 12.70
CA PRO A 96 -4.50 -24.59 12.74
C PRO A 96 -4.50 -23.76 11.46
N LEU A 97 -4.06 -22.49 11.55
CA LEU A 97 -3.87 -21.64 10.38
C LEU A 97 -2.90 -22.30 9.39
N ARG A 98 -3.33 -22.45 8.13
CA ARG A 98 -2.49 -22.89 7.01
C ARG A 98 -2.41 -21.75 6.00
N LEU A 99 -1.19 -21.32 5.69
CA LEU A 99 -0.92 -20.36 4.62
C LEU A 99 -0.50 -21.19 3.40
N ASN A 100 -1.30 -21.14 2.34
CA ASN A 100 -1.08 -21.88 1.10
C ASN A 100 -0.35 -20.99 0.09
#